data_AF-A0A6B3HQB6-F1
#
_entry.id   AF-A0A6B3HQB6-F1
#
_cell.length_a   1.000
_cell.length_b   1.000
_cell.length_c   1.000
_cell.angle_alpha   90.00
_cell.angle_beta   90.00
_cell.angle_gamma   90.00
#
_symmetry.space_group_name_H-M   'P 1'
#
loop_
_entity.id
_entity.type
_entity.pdbx_description
1 polymer ?
#
loop_
_entity_poly.entity_id
_entity_poly.type
_entity_poly.pdbx_seq_one_letter_code
_entity_poly.pdbx_strand_id
1 'polypeptide(L)'
;GLYKRKFFERRELTRFAWQQAWFRLAGVEDPEHMQDARDSALSIVKGHRVSELMSIGEEIYDEYMADRIWPGTRALAQAHLDAGQRVWLVTAAPVETATIIARRLGLTGALGTVAESVDGVYTGRLVGEPLHGPAKAEAVRALAAAEELDLERCAAYSDSH
;
A
#
# COMPACT_ATOMS: atom_id res chain seq x y z
N GLY A 1 -12.36 -17.72 -32.79
CA GLY A 1 -11.96 -16.48 -33.48
C GLY A 1 -10.63 -15.98 -32.94
N LEU A 2 -9.60 -15.92 -33.79
CA LEU A 2 -8.21 -15.58 -33.45
C LEU A 2 -8.03 -14.17 -32.81
N TYR A 3 -9.05 -13.31 -32.88
CA TYR A 3 -9.06 -11.97 -32.26
C TYR A 3 -9.28 -11.97 -30.74
N LYS A 4 -9.89 -13.02 -30.17
CA LYS A 4 -10.11 -13.11 -28.71
C LYS A 4 -8.86 -13.50 -27.91
N ARG A 5 -7.83 -14.10 -28.52
CA ARG A 5 -6.62 -14.53 -27.78
C ARG A 5 -5.60 -13.40 -27.57
N LYS A 6 -5.47 -12.46 -28.51
CA LYS A 6 -4.51 -11.34 -28.39
C LYS A 6 -4.91 -10.24 -27.39
N PHE A 7 -6.21 -10.05 -27.14
CA PHE A 7 -6.69 -9.05 -26.18
C PHE A 7 -6.51 -9.53 -24.74
N PHE A 8 -6.65 -10.84 -24.50
CA PHE A 8 -6.32 -11.46 -23.22
C PHE A 8 -4.79 -11.49 -23.02
N GLU A 9 -3.99 -11.90 -24.02
CA GLU A 9 -2.52 -11.88 -23.88
C GLU A 9 -1.93 -10.51 -23.52
N ARG A 10 -2.40 -9.41 -24.13
CA ARG A 10 -1.87 -8.07 -23.79
C ARG A 10 -2.30 -7.59 -22.41
N ARG A 11 -3.56 -7.82 -22.02
CA ARG A 11 -4.05 -7.49 -20.67
C ARG A 11 -3.41 -8.39 -19.61
N GLU A 12 -3.15 -9.64 -19.93
CA GLU A 12 -2.46 -10.57 -19.04
C GLU A 12 -0.98 -10.27 -18.95
N LEU A 13 -0.30 -9.90 -20.04
CA LEU A 13 1.10 -9.47 -20.01
C LEU A 13 1.28 -8.16 -19.26
N THR A 14 0.38 -7.19 -19.46
CA THR A 14 0.38 -5.95 -18.68
C THR A 14 0.04 -6.24 -17.22
N ARG A 15 -0.96 -7.08 -16.93
CA ARG A 15 -1.26 -7.60 -15.58
C ARG A 15 -0.04 -8.26 -14.94
N PHE A 16 0.66 -9.15 -15.64
CA PHE A 16 1.84 -9.85 -15.11
C PHE A 16 3.03 -8.91 -14.90
N ALA A 17 3.29 -8.00 -15.83
CA ALA A 17 4.32 -6.97 -15.67
C ALA A 17 4.01 -6.06 -14.48
N TRP A 18 2.72 -5.73 -14.30
CA TRP A 18 2.26 -4.91 -13.19
C TRP A 18 2.24 -5.64 -11.86
N GLN A 19 1.88 -6.93 -11.85
CA GLN A 19 1.99 -7.80 -10.68
C GLN A 19 3.46 -7.92 -10.27
N GLN A 20 4.38 -8.13 -11.21
CA GLN A 20 5.81 -8.14 -10.92
C GLN A 20 6.30 -6.79 -10.39
N ALA A 21 5.86 -5.68 -10.96
CA ALA A 21 6.16 -4.35 -10.43
C ALA A 21 5.64 -4.22 -9.00
N TRP A 22 4.36 -4.53 -8.77
CA TRP A 22 3.70 -4.51 -7.46
C TRP A 22 4.45 -5.37 -6.42
N PHE A 23 4.85 -6.59 -6.76
CA PHE A 23 5.62 -7.44 -5.85
C PHE A 23 7.01 -6.88 -5.56
N ARG A 24 7.67 -6.23 -6.54
CA ARG A 24 8.91 -5.49 -6.27
C ARG A 24 8.67 -4.26 -5.39
N LEU A 25 7.53 -3.59 -5.53
CA LEU A 25 7.15 -2.45 -4.68
C LEU A 25 6.85 -2.87 -3.24
N ALA A 26 6.09 -3.95 -3.08
CA ALA A 26 5.60 -4.43 -1.79
C ALA A 26 6.61 -5.32 -1.05
N GLY A 27 7.57 -5.92 -1.76
CA GLY A 27 8.50 -6.92 -1.23
C GLY A 27 9.95 -6.47 -1.06
N VAL A 28 10.30 -5.21 -1.34
CA VAL A 28 11.65 -4.70 -1.04
C VAL A 28 11.70 -4.24 0.41
N GLU A 29 12.17 -5.14 1.26
CA GLU A 29 12.54 -4.90 2.66
C GLU A 29 14.07 -4.91 2.85
N ASP A 30 14.83 -4.48 1.83
CA ASP A 30 16.29 -4.43 1.90
C ASP A 30 16.81 -2.98 2.05
N PRO A 31 17.41 -2.61 3.21
CA PRO A 31 17.84 -1.24 3.51
C PRO A 31 18.93 -0.69 2.57
N GLU A 32 19.78 -1.54 2.00
CA GLU A 32 20.99 -1.08 1.28
C GLU A 32 20.72 -0.56 -0.13
N HIS A 33 19.55 -0.82 -0.72
CA HIS A 33 19.20 -0.42 -2.10
C HIS A 33 17.86 0.35 -2.19
N MET A 34 17.52 1.07 -1.11
CA MET A 34 16.24 1.75 -0.93
C MET A 34 15.98 2.88 -1.95
N GLN A 35 16.99 3.69 -2.29
CA GLN A 35 16.80 4.76 -3.29
C GLN A 35 16.57 4.19 -4.68
N ASP A 36 17.38 3.22 -5.10
CA ASP A 36 17.25 2.60 -6.42
C ASP A 36 15.95 1.80 -6.58
N ALA A 37 15.50 1.14 -5.50
CA ALA A 37 14.22 0.46 -5.46
C ALA A 37 13.04 1.44 -5.51
N ARG A 38 13.12 2.58 -4.80
CA ARG A 38 12.12 3.66 -4.83
C ARG A 38 12.08 4.39 -6.17
N ASP A 39 13.22 4.68 -6.77
CA ASP A 39 13.27 5.35 -8.06
C ASP A 39 12.79 4.41 -9.16
N SER A 40 13.16 3.13 -9.11
CA SER A 40 12.58 2.09 -9.97
C SER A 40 11.07 1.99 -9.78
N ALA A 41 10.61 1.94 -8.55
CA ALA A 41 9.20 1.90 -8.17
C ALA A 41 8.39 3.05 -8.79
N LEU A 42 8.87 4.27 -8.61
CA LEU A 42 8.23 5.49 -9.08
C LEU A 42 8.31 5.62 -10.60
N SER A 43 9.40 5.16 -11.20
CA SER A 43 9.56 5.14 -12.66
C SER A 43 8.53 4.24 -13.33
N ILE A 44 8.12 3.14 -12.66
CA ILE A 44 7.12 2.22 -13.19
C ILE A 44 5.74 2.87 -13.21
N VAL A 45 5.34 3.57 -12.14
CA VAL A 45 4.00 4.18 -12.06
C VAL A 45 3.90 5.51 -12.83
N LYS A 46 5.02 6.12 -13.21
CA LYS A 46 5.04 7.39 -13.97
C LYS A 46 4.22 7.32 -15.25
N GLY A 47 3.33 8.29 -15.44
CA GLY A 47 2.47 8.40 -16.63
C GLY A 47 1.22 7.51 -16.59
N HIS A 48 1.06 6.68 -15.56
CA HIS A 48 -0.15 5.90 -15.35
C HIS A 48 -1.21 6.69 -14.58
N ARG A 49 -2.48 6.37 -14.83
CA ARG A 49 -3.59 6.97 -14.09
C ARG A 49 -3.69 6.36 -12.69
N VAL A 50 -3.94 7.20 -11.70
CA VAL A 50 -4.23 6.79 -10.31
C VAL A 50 -5.37 5.77 -10.29
N SER A 51 -6.43 6.00 -11.09
CA SER A 51 -7.57 5.09 -11.18
C SER A 51 -7.23 3.71 -11.71
N GLU A 52 -6.23 3.58 -12.60
CA GLU A 52 -5.77 2.29 -13.12
C GLU A 52 -5.06 1.50 -12.02
N LEU A 53 -4.19 2.16 -11.26
CA LEU A 53 -3.50 1.53 -10.13
C LEU A 53 -4.50 1.11 -9.05
N MET A 54 -5.55 1.90 -8.82
CA MET A 54 -6.63 1.57 -7.90
C MET A 54 -7.40 0.32 -8.33
N SER A 55 -7.81 0.23 -9.60
CA SER A 55 -8.50 -0.97 -10.11
C SER A 55 -7.62 -2.22 -10.01
N ILE A 56 -6.32 -2.09 -10.33
CA ILE A 56 -5.39 -3.23 -10.22
C ILE A 56 -5.13 -3.62 -8.76
N GLY A 57 -5.05 -2.65 -7.85
CA GLY A 57 -4.94 -2.91 -6.42
C GLY A 57 -6.13 -3.70 -5.86
N GLU A 58 -7.34 -3.41 -6.34
CA GLU A 58 -8.54 -4.18 -5.98
C GLU A 58 -8.48 -5.62 -6.51
N GLU A 59 -8.06 -5.82 -7.77
CA GLU A 59 -7.89 -7.16 -8.35
C GLU A 59 -6.81 -7.98 -7.63
N ILE A 60 -5.66 -7.38 -7.31
CA ILE A 60 -4.56 -8.04 -6.59
C ILE A 60 -4.97 -8.43 -5.17
N TYR A 61 -5.77 -7.60 -4.49
CA TYR A 61 -6.26 -7.93 -3.16
C TYR A 61 -7.09 -9.22 -3.19
N ASP A 62 -8.03 -9.31 -4.14
CA ASP A 62 -8.93 -10.44 -4.28
C ASP A 62 -8.20 -11.72 -4.74
N GLU A 63 -7.19 -11.60 -5.62
CA GLU A 63 -6.48 -12.75 -6.20
C GLU A 63 -5.32 -13.28 -5.34
N TYR A 64 -4.67 -12.43 -4.53
CA TYR A 64 -3.44 -12.80 -3.81
C TYR A 64 -3.38 -12.44 -2.33
N MET A 65 -4.08 -11.39 -1.88
CA MET A 65 -3.97 -10.94 -0.48
C MET A 65 -5.01 -11.58 0.42
N ALA A 66 -6.23 -11.87 -0.06
CA ALA A 66 -7.29 -12.46 0.75
C ALA A 66 -6.84 -13.75 1.48
N ASP A 67 -6.05 -14.59 0.80
CA ASP A 67 -5.54 -15.86 1.34
C ASP A 67 -4.20 -15.73 2.08
N ARG A 68 -3.49 -14.60 1.92
CA ARG A 68 -2.16 -14.35 2.52
C ARG A 68 -2.16 -13.37 3.68
N ILE A 69 -3.28 -12.68 3.97
CA ILE A 69 -3.37 -11.90 5.20
C ILE A 69 -3.17 -12.90 6.35
N TRP A 70 -1.99 -12.83 6.96
CA TRP A 70 -1.58 -13.65 8.08
C TRP A 70 -2.75 -13.74 9.06
N PRO A 71 -3.34 -14.93 9.25
CA PRO A 71 -4.54 -15.07 10.07
C PRO A 71 -4.38 -14.44 11.45
N GLY A 72 -3.16 -14.46 12.00
CA GLY A 72 -2.79 -13.80 13.25
C GLY A 72 -2.94 -12.27 13.22
N THR A 73 -2.42 -11.57 12.21
CA THR A 73 -2.49 -10.10 12.13
C THR A 73 -3.93 -9.62 11.97
N ARG A 74 -4.74 -10.35 11.17
CA ARG A 74 -6.17 -10.04 11.05
C ARG A 74 -6.91 -10.25 12.36
N ALA A 75 -6.63 -11.35 13.07
CA ALA A 75 -7.26 -11.63 14.36
C ALA A 75 -6.92 -10.55 15.40
N LEU A 76 -5.67 -10.09 15.44
CA LEU A 76 -5.25 -8.99 16.31
C LEU A 76 -5.98 -7.69 15.98
N ALA A 77 -6.00 -7.30 14.70
CA ALA A 77 -6.73 -6.11 14.26
C ALA A 77 -8.21 -6.20 14.61
N GLN A 78 -8.84 -7.35 14.40
CA GLN A 78 -10.24 -7.58 14.76
C GLN A 78 -10.47 -7.46 16.28
N ALA A 79 -9.58 -8.01 17.10
CA ALA A 79 -9.71 -7.90 18.56
C ALA A 79 -9.69 -6.44 19.05
N HIS A 80 -8.87 -5.58 18.44
CA HIS A 80 -8.88 -4.14 18.72
C HIS A 80 -10.20 -3.48 18.28
N LEU A 81 -10.69 -3.80 17.08
CA LEU A 81 -11.96 -3.28 16.56
C LEU A 81 -13.14 -3.71 17.45
N ASP A 82 -13.19 -4.98 17.87
CA ASP A 82 -14.23 -5.53 18.75
C ASP A 82 -14.20 -4.87 20.14
N ALA A 83 -13.04 -4.40 20.58
CA ALA A 83 -12.87 -3.60 21.79
C ALA A 83 -13.21 -2.11 21.61
N GLY A 84 -13.71 -1.70 20.43
CA GLY A 84 -14.05 -0.31 20.12
C GLY A 84 -12.85 0.60 19.88
N GLN A 85 -11.67 0.03 19.61
CA GLN A 85 -10.44 0.78 19.40
C GLN A 85 -10.24 1.11 17.93
N ARG A 86 -9.57 2.24 17.66
CA ARG A 86 -9.19 2.64 16.31
C ARG A 86 -7.99 1.83 15.83
N VAL A 87 -8.03 1.36 14.60
CA VAL A 87 -6.97 0.53 13.99
C VAL A 87 -6.52 1.15 12.68
N TRP A 88 -5.23 1.37 12.53
CA TRP A 88 -4.64 2.00 11.35
C TRP A 88 -3.59 1.09 10.71
N LEU A 89 -3.61 0.99 9.38
CA LEU A 89 -2.51 0.38 8.62
C LEU A 89 -1.44 1.44 8.33
N VAL A 90 -0.18 1.15 8.66
CA VAL A 90 0.95 2.06 8.37
C VAL A 90 1.99 1.31 7.53
N THR A 91 2.16 1.70 6.27
CA THR A 91 2.98 0.95 5.31
C THR A 91 3.82 1.85 4.40
N ALA A 92 4.96 1.34 3.92
CA ALA A 92 5.74 2.03 2.89
C ALA A 92 5.11 1.92 1.49
N ALA A 93 4.12 1.04 1.31
CA ALA A 93 3.37 0.90 0.06
C ALA A 93 2.57 2.18 -0.28
N PRO A 94 2.16 2.37 -1.54
CA PRO A 94 1.33 3.50 -1.94
C PRO A 94 0.04 3.61 -1.12
N VAL A 95 -0.31 4.85 -0.73
CA VAL A 95 -1.47 5.15 0.12
C VAL A 95 -2.78 4.61 -0.45
N GLU A 96 -2.90 4.58 -1.76
CA GLU A 96 -4.07 4.07 -2.49
C GLU A 96 -4.32 2.60 -2.15
N THR A 97 -3.28 1.78 -2.17
CA THR A 97 -3.42 0.35 -1.85
C THR A 97 -3.60 0.13 -0.37
N ALA A 98 -2.88 0.89 0.46
CA ALA A 98 -3.08 0.87 1.90
C ALA A 98 -4.55 1.17 2.27
N THR A 99 -5.16 2.13 1.57
CA THR A 99 -6.57 2.51 1.72
C THR A 99 -7.52 1.40 1.29
N ILE A 100 -7.25 0.70 0.17
CA ILE A 100 -8.03 -0.49 -0.22
C ILE A 100 -8.00 -1.54 0.89
N ILE A 101 -6.80 -1.86 1.39
CA ILE A 101 -6.60 -2.90 2.41
C ILE A 101 -7.35 -2.53 3.69
N ALA A 102 -7.19 -1.28 4.17
CA ALA A 102 -7.89 -0.79 5.35
C ALA A 102 -9.41 -0.89 5.19
N ARG A 103 -9.96 -0.44 4.06
CA ARG A 103 -11.39 -0.53 3.76
C ARG A 103 -11.89 -1.98 3.76
N ARG A 104 -11.16 -2.89 3.12
CA ARG A 104 -11.55 -4.31 3.02
C ARG A 104 -11.51 -5.02 4.38
N LEU A 105 -10.56 -4.64 5.25
CA LEU A 105 -10.43 -5.21 6.59
C LEU A 105 -11.28 -4.51 7.64
N GLY A 106 -11.99 -3.42 7.30
CA GLY A 106 -12.78 -2.64 8.25
C GLY A 106 -11.93 -1.85 9.24
N LEU A 107 -10.69 -1.53 8.89
CA LEU A 107 -9.82 -0.68 9.71
C LEU A 107 -10.32 0.77 9.70
N THR A 108 -9.89 1.56 10.68
CA THR A 108 -10.22 2.98 10.78
C THR A 108 -9.61 3.79 9.64
N GLY A 109 -8.39 3.46 9.22
CA GLY A 109 -7.74 4.13 8.11
C GLY A 109 -6.37 3.55 7.75
N ALA A 110 -5.67 4.24 6.86
CA ALA A 110 -4.34 3.86 6.41
C ALA A 110 -3.43 5.07 6.20
N LEU A 111 -2.15 4.88 6.49
CA LEU A 111 -1.06 5.75 6.12
C LEU A 111 -0.16 4.98 5.14
N GLY A 112 0.15 5.60 4.01
CA GLY A 112 1.04 5.04 2.99
C GLY A 112 1.91 6.11 2.37
N THR A 113 2.86 5.68 1.53
CA THR A 113 3.68 6.59 0.72
C THR A 113 2.80 7.29 -0.31
N VAL A 114 2.95 8.61 -0.43
CA VAL A 114 2.15 9.42 -1.37
C VAL A 114 2.98 9.68 -2.62
N ALA A 115 2.60 9.08 -3.74
CA ALA A 115 3.14 9.42 -5.04
C ALA A 115 2.46 10.69 -5.59
N GLU A 116 3.25 11.63 -6.12
CA GLU A 116 2.73 12.86 -6.70
C GLU A 116 1.96 12.54 -7.99
N SER A 117 0.77 13.12 -8.09
CA SER A 117 -0.05 13.07 -9.30
C SER A 117 -0.58 14.44 -9.67
N VAL A 118 -0.73 14.67 -10.98
CA VAL A 118 -1.33 15.88 -11.55
C VAL A 118 -2.41 15.41 -12.52
N ASP A 119 -3.61 15.97 -12.39
CA ASP A 119 -4.80 15.58 -13.18
C ASP A 119 -5.07 14.05 -13.15
N GLY A 120 -4.80 13.41 -12.01
CA GLY A 120 -4.99 11.98 -11.81
C GLY A 120 -3.96 11.10 -12.52
N VAL A 121 -2.82 11.65 -12.94
CA VAL A 121 -1.70 10.93 -13.56
C VAL A 121 -0.45 11.06 -12.70
N TYR A 122 0.22 9.95 -12.38
CA TYR A 122 1.44 9.97 -11.59
C TYR A 122 2.60 10.65 -12.33
N THR A 123 3.31 11.53 -11.63
CA THR A 123 4.46 12.26 -12.19
C THR A 123 5.76 11.45 -12.12
N GLY A 124 5.76 10.36 -11.34
CA GLY A 124 6.95 9.59 -10.99
C GLY A 124 7.79 10.24 -9.90
N ARG A 125 7.23 11.20 -9.15
CA ARG A 125 7.82 11.78 -7.94
C ARG A 125 6.97 11.45 -6.73
N LEU A 126 7.50 11.75 -5.55
CA LEU A 126 6.79 11.62 -4.28
C LEU A 126 6.32 12.98 -3.78
N VAL A 127 5.23 12.97 -3.01
CA VAL A 127 4.87 14.09 -2.15
C VAL A 127 5.56 13.87 -0.81
N GLY A 128 6.66 14.58 -0.57
CA GLY A 128 7.48 14.41 0.63
C GLY A 128 8.32 13.12 0.60
N GLU A 129 8.78 12.70 1.78
CA GLU A 129 9.56 11.48 1.94
C GLU A 129 8.66 10.23 1.99
N PRO A 130 9.12 9.07 1.49
CA PRO A 130 8.41 7.81 1.65
C PRO A 130 8.15 7.46 3.10
N LEU A 131 7.03 6.78 3.33
CA LEU A 131 6.61 6.40 4.67
C LEU A 131 7.40 5.19 5.19
N HIS A 132 8.67 5.43 5.53
CA HIS A 132 9.62 4.41 5.94
C HIS A 132 10.53 4.92 7.05
N GLY A 133 10.98 4.02 7.93
CA GLY A 133 11.86 4.34 9.04
C GLY A 133 11.33 5.51 9.90
N PRO A 134 12.13 6.55 10.17
CA PRO A 134 11.72 7.71 10.97
C PRO A 134 10.43 8.39 10.47
N ALA A 135 10.18 8.41 9.16
CA ALA A 135 8.99 9.01 8.58
C ALA A 135 7.70 8.29 9.01
N LYS A 136 7.74 6.96 9.25
CA LYS A 136 6.59 6.23 9.85
C LYS A 136 6.28 6.76 11.24
N ALA A 137 7.31 6.95 12.07
CA ALA A 137 7.12 7.45 13.43
C ALA A 137 6.57 8.88 13.43
N GLU A 138 7.04 9.75 12.54
CA GLU A 138 6.51 11.11 12.38
C GLU A 138 5.05 11.11 11.93
N ALA A 139 4.69 10.29 10.94
CA ALA A 139 3.31 10.19 10.49
C ALA A 139 2.37 9.64 11.57
N VAL A 140 2.82 8.66 12.37
CA VAL A 140 2.04 8.15 13.51
C VAL A 140 1.86 9.23 14.58
N ARG A 141 2.87 10.06 14.86
CA ARG A 141 2.73 11.20 15.78
C ARG A 141 1.77 12.26 15.25
N ALA A 142 1.85 12.57 13.95
CA ALA A 142 0.94 13.51 13.31
C ALA A 142 -0.51 13.00 13.34
N LEU A 143 -0.71 11.72 13.04
CA LEU A 143 -2.00 11.05 13.18
C LEU A 143 -2.51 11.13 14.62
N ALA A 144 -1.66 10.79 15.60
CA ALA A 144 -2.05 10.80 16.99
C ALA A 144 -2.48 12.19 17.47
N ALA A 145 -1.79 13.25 17.03
CA ALA A 145 -2.18 14.61 17.33
C ALA A 145 -3.52 14.99 16.67
N ALA A 146 -3.73 14.63 15.40
CA ALA A 146 -4.95 14.93 14.66
C ALA A 146 -6.18 14.18 15.20
N GLU A 147 -5.97 12.95 15.66
CA GLU A 147 -7.00 12.04 16.15
C GLU A 147 -7.17 12.08 17.68
N GLU A 148 -6.39 12.93 18.37
CA GLU A 148 -6.36 13.04 19.83
C GLU A 148 -6.11 11.67 20.51
N LEU A 149 -5.12 10.93 20.01
CA LEU A 149 -4.71 9.62 20.53
C LEU A 149 -3.60 9.75 21.58
N ASP A 150 -3.76 9.02 22.68
CA ASP A 150 -2.70 8.79 23.66
C ASP A 150 -1.81 7.62 23.22
N LEU A 151 -0.60 7.93 22.75
CA LEU A 151 0.35 6.94 22.24
C LEU A 151 0.84 5.96 23.32
N GLU A 152 0.85 6.34 24.61
CA GLU A 152 1.24 5.42 25.69
C GLU A 152 0.22 4.27 25.87
N ARG A 153 -0.99 4.45 25.35
CA ARG A 153 -2.09 3.48 25.38
C ARG A 153 -2.28 2.76 24.05
N CYS A 154 -1.40 3.00 23.08
CA CYS A 154 -1.47 2.41 21.74
C CYS A 154 -0.56 1.19 21.63
N ALA A 155 -0.95 0.25 20.75
CA ALA A 155 -0.13 -0.91 20.38
C ALA A 155 0.34 -0.77 18.93
N ALA A 156 1.55 -1.26 18.64
CA ALA A 156 2.09 -1.34 17.30
C ALA A 156 2.61 -2.76 17.02
N TYR A 157 2.31 -3.25 15.82
CA TYR A 157 2.73 -4.56 15.33
C TYR A 157 3.51 -4.35 14.03
N SER A 158 4.74 -4.87 13.97
CA SER A 158 5.62 -4.75 12.80
C SER A 158 6.40 -6.07 12.65
N ASP A 159 6.63 -6.46 11.41
CA ASP A 159 7.51 -7.58 11.00
C ASP A 159 8.96 -7.13 10.73
N SER A 160 9.20 -5.81 10.70
CA SER A 160 10.50 -5.17 10.49
C SER A 160 10.89 -4.30 11.69
N HIS A 161 12.20 -4.26 12.01
CA HIS A 161 12.83 -3.49 13.10
C HIS A 161 13.47 -2.19 12.60
#